data_AF-A0A086PLZ6-F1
#
_entry.id   AF-A0A086PLZ6-F1
#
_cell.length_a   1.000
_cell.length_b   1.000
_cell.length_c   1.000
_cell.angle_alpha   90.00
_cell.angle_beta   90.00
_cell.angle_gamma   90.00
#
_symmetry.space_group_name_H-M   'P 1'
#
loop_
_entity.id
_entity.type
_entity.pdbx_description
1 polymer ?
#
loop_
_entity_poly.entity_id
_entity_poly.type
_entity_poly.pdbx_seq_one_letter_code
_entity_poly.pdbx_strand_id
1 'polypeptide(L)'
;MTVIELIMSTDMKTHFEQIANFRVRRQKEEFDPINNYDDRQKVMSMIIKSADIGHGTLPWADHERWCDLVVQEFYEQGDEEKRLGLPVSFLCDRDQHDREFFKSQVGFLDFVVKPLYEELKALETQLNLNPQLPIENICMKNLQENISEWKKKNEERRASLEPAGLEVGGA
;
A
#
# COMPACT_ATOMS: atom_id res chain seq x y z
N MET A 1 4.87 -9.27 23.56
CA MET A 1 5.16 -9.51 22.14
C MET A 1 6.52 -10.10 22.07
N THR A 2 6.67 -11.22 21.37
CA THR A 2 7.98 -11.65 20.90
C THR A 2 8.29 -11.01 19.55
N VAL A 3 9.56 -10.96 19.16
CA VAL A 3 9.96 -10.53 17.81
C VAL A 3 9.33 -11.44 16.74
N ILE A 4 9.13 -12.72 17.06
CA ILE A 4 8.49 -13.70 16.19
C ILE A 4 7.04 -13.26 15.85
N GLU A 5 6.27 -12.83 16.84
CA GLU A 5 4.89 -12.36 16.64
C GLU A 5 4.81 -11.08 15.79
N LEU A 6 5.81 -10.19 15.89
CA LEU A 6 5.90 -9.00 15.03
C LEU A 6 6.17 -9.39 13.57
N ILE A 7 7.09 -10.32 13.34
CA ILE A 7 7.39 -10.83 11.99
C ILE A 7 6.15 -11.50 11.41
N MET A 8 5.47 -12.36 12.17
CA MET A 8 4.24 -12.99 11.71
C MET A 8 3.13 -11.97 11.42
N SER A 9 3.15 -10.82 12.09
CA SER A 9 2.19 -9.74 11.83
C SER A 9 2.41 -9.04 10.49
N THR A 10 3.58 -9.14 9.85
CA THR A 10 3.81 -8.51 8.54
C THR A 10 3.18 -9.30 7.38
N ASP A 11 2.72 -10.54 7.61
CA ASP A 11 2.01 -11.32 6.59
C ASP A 11 0.79 -10.55 6.05
N MET A 12 0.75 -10.43 4.72
CA MET A 12 -0.31 -9.72 4.00
C MET A 12 -1.61 -10.54 3.91
N LYS A 13 -1.57 -11.86 4.14
CA LYS A 13 -2.78 -12.71 4.17
C LYS A 13 -3.74 -12.30 5.29
N THR A 14 -3.22 -11.89 6.44
CA THR A 14 -4.02 -11.49 7.61
C THR A 14 -4.22 -9.98 7.70
N HIS A 15 -3.75 -9.21 6.71
CA HIS A 15 -3.70 -7.75 6.77
C HIS A 15 -5.06 -7.11 7.01
N PHE A 16 -6.07 -7.46 6.20
CA PHE A 16 -7.41 -6.89 6.31
C PHE A 16 -8.12 -7.28 7.60
N GLU A 17 -7.98 -8.54 8.01
CA GLU A 17 -8.54 -9.03 9.27
C GLU A 17 -7.94 -8.29 10.47
N GLN A 18 -6.62 -8.09 10.49
CA GLN A 18 -5.94 -7.37 11.55
C GLN A 18 -6.38 -5.90 11.63
N ILE A 19 -6.50 -5.20 10.50
CA ILE A 19 -7.01 -3.82 10.46
C ILE A 19 -8.44 -3.75 11.01
N ALA A 20 -9.32 -4.65 10.55
CA ALA A 20 -10.71 -4.68 11.00
C ALA A 20 -10.84 -4.95 12.50
N ASN A 21 -10.11 -5.96 13.01
CA ASN A 21 -10.08 -6.29 14.43
C ASN A 21 -9.50 -5.15 15.28
N PHE A 22 -8.47 -4.46 14.78
CA PHE A 22 -7.91 -3.29 15.43
C PHE A 22 -8.92 -2.15 15.50
N ARG A 23 -9.58 -1.81 14.38
CA ARG A 23 -10.63 -0.78 14.32
C ARG A 23 -11.72 -1.03 15.37
N VAL A 24 -12.26 -2.25 15.41
CA VAL A 24 -13.31 -2.63 16.37
C VAL A 24 -12.82 -2.52 17.81
N ARG A 25 -11.59 -2.98 18.11
CA ARG A 25 -11.05 -2.90 19.46
C ARG A 25 -10.78 -1.45 19.89
N ARG A 26 -10.19 -0.63 19.02
CA ARG A 26 -9.82 0.77 19.28
C ARG A 26 -11.02 1.66 19.64
N GLN A 27 -12.19 1.37 19.07
CA GLN A 27 -13.43 2.10 19.31
C GLN A 27 -14.11 1.78 20.67
N LYS A 28 -13.63 0.78 21.42
CA LYS A 28 -14.18 0.46 22.74
C LYS A 28 -13.62 1.43 23.79
N GLU A 29 -14.46 1.81 24.76
CA GLU A 29 -14.07 2.71 25.86
C GLU A 29 -12.90 2.16 26.71
N GLU A 30 -12.82 0.83 26.83
CA GLU A 30 -11.78 0.10 27.56
C GLU A 30 -10.46 -0.09 26.77
N PHE A 31 -10.32 0.54 25.60
CA PHE A 31 -9.09 0.46 24.83
C PHE A 31 -7.97 1.24 25.52
N ASP A 32 -6.94 0.52 25.96
CA ASP A 32 -5.80 1.11 26.68
C ASP A 32 -4.49 0.51 26.18
N PRO A 33 -3.88 1.07 25.12
CA PRO A 33 -2.63 0.56 24.56
C PRO A 33 -1.41 0.82 25.44
N ILE A 34 -1.55 1.55 26.55
CA ILE A 34 -0.46 1.84 27.48
C ILE A 34 -0.39 0.75 28.55
N ASN A 35 -1.51 0.49 29.24
CA ASN A 35 -1.53 -0.44 30.37
C ASN A 35 -2.02 -1.84 29.99
N ASN A 36 -2.91 -1.97 28.99
CA ASN A 36 -3.40 -3.28 28.56
C ASN A 36 -2.40 -3.93 27.58
N TYR A 37 -1.91 -5.12 27.96
CA TYR A 37 -0.93 -5.85 27.17
C TYR A 37 -1.43 -6.17 25.76
N ASP A 38 -2.67 -6.65 25.63
CA ASP A 38 -3.27 -7.10 24.37
C ASP A 38 -3.56 -5.95 23.41
N ASP A 39 -3.92 -4.78 23.93
CA ASP A 39 -4.10 -3.57 23.12
C ASP A 39 -2.77 -3.03 22.63
N ARG A 40 -1.77 -3.02 23.51
CA ARG A 40 -0.39 -2.68 23.13
C ARG A 40 0.12 -3.62 22.04
N GLN A 41 -0.22 -4.92 22.11
CA GLN A 41 0.15 -5.86 21.06
C GLN A 41 -0.46 -5.45 19.72
N LYS A 42 -1.76 -5.20 19.69
CA LYS A 42 -2.45 -4.84 18.45
C LYS A 42 -1.88 -3.55 17.86
N VAL A 43 -1.60 -2.53 18.67
CA VAL A 43 -0.94 -1.30 18.21
C VAL A 43 0.44 -1.58 17.60
N MET A 44 1.28 -2.38 18.26
CA MET A 44 2.60 -2.71 17.74
C MET A 44 2.52 -3.50 16.42
N SER A 45 1.55 -4.41 16.27
CA SER A 45 1.28 -5.09 15.00
C SER A 45 0.89 -4.10 13.89
N MET A 46 0.05 -3.11 14.18
CA MET A 46 -0.29 -2.07 13.20
C MET A 46 0.93 -1.24 12.80
N ILE A 47 1.78 -0.87 13.77
CA ILE A 47 3.01 -0.10 13.53
C ILE A 47 3.99 -0.89 12.65
N ILE A 48 4.31 -2.15 12.98
CA ILE A 48 5.27 -2.92 12.19
C ILE A 48 4.78 -3.15 10.76
N LYS A 49 3.47 -3.39 10.58
CA LYS A 49 2.86 -3.48 9.25
C LYS A 49 2.99 -2.17 8.49
N SER A 50 2.79 -1.04 9.15
CA SER A 50 2.92 0.26 8.49
C SER A 50 4.35 0.56 8.10
N ALA A 51 5.35 0.09 8.86
CA ALA A 51 6.75 0.18 8.47
C ALA A 51 7.05 -0.69 7.23
N ASP A 52 6.47 -1.89 7.16
CA ASP A 52 6.67 -2.84 6.06
C ASP A 52 6.19 -2.30 4.70
N ILE A 53 5.02 -1.64 4.68
CA ILE A 53 4.46 -1.01 3.46
C ILE A 53 4.58 0.52 3.46
N GLY A 54 5.49 1.05 4.27
CA GLY A 54 5.57 2.48 4.56
C GLY A 54 6.02 3.35 3.40
N HIS A 55 6.62 2.75 2.36
CA HIS A 55 7.01 3.43 1.14
C HIS A 55 5.84 4.16 0.46
N GLY A 56 4.59 3.69 0.66
CA GLY A 56 3.38 4.36 0.18
C GLY A 56 3.16 5.78 0.74
N THR A 57 3.85 6.13 1.82
CA THR A 57 3.70 7.40 2.54
C THR A 57 4.95 8.28 2.50
N LEU A 58 5.95 7.88 1.73
CA LEU A 58 7.14 8.69 1.45
C LEU A 58 6.82 9.77 0.39
N PRO A 59 7.65 10.82 0.28
CA PRO A 59 7.57 11.75 -0.84
C PRO A 59 7.63 11.02 -2.18
N TRP A 60 6.98 11.58 -3.20
CA TRP A 60 6.79 10.94 -4.51
C TRP A 60 8.06 10.28 -5.08
N ALA A 61 9.18 11.01 -5.10
CA ALA A 61 10.42 10.52 -5.70
C ALA A 61 10.96 9.25 -5.01
N ASP A 62 10.82 9.15 -3.69
CA ASP A 62 11.23 7.97 -2.95
C ASP A 62 10.22 6.83 -3.11
N HIS A 63 8.93 7.15 -3.07
CA HIS A 63 7.85 6.19 -3.27
C HIS A 63 7.96 5.51 -4.64
N GLU A 64 8.10 6.30 -5.70
CA GLU A 64 8.26 5.84 -7.08
C GLU A 64 9.47 4.92 -7.22
N ARG A 65 10.62 5.32 -6.66
CA ARG A 65 11.83 4.50 -6.67
C ARG A 65 11.60 3.14 -5.98
N TRP A 66 10.90 3.11 -4.86
CA TRP A 66 10.57 1.84 -4.19
C TRP A 66 9.63 0.97 -5.02
N CYS A 67 8.63 1.56 -5.68
CA CYS A 67 7.75 0.83 -6.59
C CYS A 67 8.51 0.22 -7.77
N ASP A 68 9.48 0.95 -8.33
CA ASP A 68 10.35 0.46 -9.40
C ASP A 68 11.20 -0.73 -8.93
N LEU A 69 11.74 -0.70 -7.71
CA LEU A 69 12.51 -1.81 -7.16
C LEU A 69 11.63 -3.05 -6.94
N VAL A 70 10.46 -2.87 -6.32
CA VAL A 70 9.51 -3.98 -6.06
C VAL A 70 9.04 -4.61 -7.37
N VAL A 71 8.76 -3.81 -8.39
CA VAL A 71 8.30 -4.37 -9.67
C VAL A 71 9.40 -5.12 -10.41
N GLN A 72 10.68 -4.72 -10.26
CA GLN A 72 11.79 -5.52 -10.80
C GLN A 72 11.83 -6.91 -10.16
N GLU A 73 11.65 -7.02 -8.84
CA GLU A 73 11.60 -8.31 -8.15
C GLU A 73 10.45 -9.19 -8.67
N PHE A 74 9.26 -8.60 -8.89
CA PHE A 74 8.12 -9.32 -9.48
C PHE A 74 8.42 -9.80 -10.90
N TYR A 75 9.11 -9.00 -11.70
CA TYR A 75 9.48 -9.40 -13.07
C TYR A 75 10.53 -10.49 -13.10
N GLU A 76 11.49 -10.48 -12.18
CA GLU A 76 12.45 -11.57 -12.03
C GLU A 76 11.75 -12.88 -11.62
N GLN A 77 10.76 -12.81 -10.72
CA GLN A 77 9.93 -13.96 -10.37
C GLN A 77 9.16 -14.48 -11.60
N GLY A 78 8.49 -13.60 -12.35
CA GLY A 78 7.70 -14.00 -13.51
C GLY A 78 8.52 -14.63 -14.63
N ASP A 79 9.74 -14.14 -14.85
CA ASP A 79 10.67 -14.73 -15.82
C ASP A 79 11.09 -16.14 -15.40
N GLU A 80 11.35 -16.36 -14.11
CA GLU A 80 11.68 -17.68 -13.57
C GLU A 80 10.49 -18.64 -13.64
N GLU A 81 9.27 -18.16 -13.36
CA GLU A 81 8.03 -18.93 -13.53
C GLU A 81 7.85 -19.37 -15.00
N LYS A 82 8.05 -18.45 -15.96
CA LYS A 82 8.04 -18.77 -17.40
C LYS A 82 9.09 -19.82 -17.75
N ARG A 83 10.33 -19.67 -17.24
CA ARG A 83 11.44 -20.60 -17.49
C ARG A 83 11.15 -22.01 -16.97
N LEU A 84 10.48 -22.11 -15.83
CA LEU A 84 10.08 -23.38 -15.21
C LEU A 84 8.79 -23.98 -15.80
N GLY A 85 8.12 -23.28 -16.73
CA GLY A 85 6.84 -23.70 -17.29
C GLY A 85 5.66 -23.61 -16.29
N LEU A 86 5.79 -22.75 -15.28
CA LEU A 86 4.74 -22.47 -14.30
C LEU A 86 3.81 -21.35 -14.81
N PRO A 87 2.55 -21.29 -14.33
CA PRO A 87 1.71 -20.12 -14.53
C PRO A 87 2.38 -18.88 -13.94
N VAL A 88 2.44 -17.79 -14.70
CA VAL A 88 3.01 -16.52 -14.24
C VAL A 88 2.07 -15.90 -13.21
N SER A 89 2.63 -15.53 -12.07
CA SER A 89 1.93 -14.89 -10.97
C SER A 89 1.40 -13.51 -11.38
N PHE A 90 0.32 -13.08 -10.73
CA PHE A 90 -0.28 -11.78 -10.97
C PHE A 90 0.75 -10.65 -10.79
N LEU A 91 0.76 -9.67 -11.70
CA LEU A 91 1.72 -8.55 -11.80
C LEU A 91 3.20 -8.93 -12.07
N CYS A 92 3.52 -10.21 -12.18
CA CYS A 92 4.90 -10.67 -12.44
C CYS A 92 5.24 -10.70 -13.93
N ASP A 93 4.26 -10.48 -14.81
CA ASP A 93 4.49 -10.46 -16.25
C ASP A 93 4.91 -9.06 -16.73
N ARG A 94 6.22 -8.87 -17.00
CA ARG A 94 6.76 -7.60 -17.51
C ARG A 94 6.16 -7.19 -18.86
N ASP A 95 5.64 -8.13 -19.65
CA ASP A 95 4.98 -7.84 -20.93
C ASP A 95 3.62 -7.14 -20.74
N GLN A 96 3.08 -7.16 -19.51
CA GLN A 96 1.80 -6.54 -19.13
C GLN A 96 1.97 -5.24 -18.32
N HIS A 97 3.21 -4.74 -18.17
CA HIS A 97 3.54 -3.53 -17.38
C HIS A 97 2.55 -2.38 -17.66
N ASP A 98 2.41 -2.00 -18.93
CA ASP A 98 1.62 -0.84 -19.32
C ASP A 98 0.12 -0.95 -19.00
N ARG A 99 -0.39 -2.18 -18.90
CA ARG A 99 -1.81 -2.44 -18.66
C ARG A 99 -2.11 -2.55 -17.17
N GLU A 100 -1.17 -3.10 -16.40
CA GLU A 100 -1.44 -3.53 -15.03
C GLU A 100 -0.72 -2.70 -13.98
N PHE A 101 0.53 -2.28 -14.24
CA PHE A 101 1.40 -1.68 -13.22
C PHE A 101 0.80 -0.41 -12.61
N PHE A 102 0.53 0.62 -13.42
CA PHE A 102 0.03 1.91 -12.91
C PHE A 102 -1.29 1.77 -12.15
N LYS A 103 -2.23 0.97 -12.68
CA LYS A 103 -3.51 0.67 -12.03
C LYS A 103 -3.30 -0.09 -10.71
N SER A 104 -2.35 -1.02 -10.68
CA SER A 104 -2.03 -1.78 -9.47
C SER A 104 -1.47 -0.90 -8.35
N GLN A 105 -0.64 0.10 -8.67
CA GLN A 105 -0.11 1.03 -7.68
C GLN A 105 -1.23 1.87 -7.03
N VAL A 106 -2.16 2.37 -7.85
CA VAL A 106 -3.36 3.07 -7.32
C VAL A 106 -4.16 2.14 -6.40
N GLY A 107 -4.42 0.90 -6.84
CA GLY A 107 -5.17 -0.08 -6.05
C GLY A 107 -4.47 -0.46 -4.74
N PHE A 108 -3.16 -0.65 -4.77
CA PHE A 108 -2.37 -0.95 -3.57
C PHE A 108 -2.45 0.20 -2.56
N LEU A 109 -2.28 1.45 -3.01
CA LEU A 109 -2.36 2.59 -2.11
C LEU A 109 -3.78 2.81 -1.56
N ASP A 110 -4.82 2.77 -2.41
CA ASP A 110 -6.20 3.02 -2.01
C ASP A 110 -6.77 1.90 -1.10
N PHE A 111 -6.42 0.64 -1.36
CA PHE A 111 -7.05 -0.49 -0.68
C PHE A 111 -6.17 -1.17 0.38
N VAL A 112 -4.85 -1.04 0.31
CA VAL A 112 -3.93 -1.71 1.27
C VAL A 112 -3.30 -0.69 2.22
N VAL A 113 -2.61 0.32 1.67
CA VAL A 113 -1.88 1.28 2.51
C VAL A 113 -2.84 2.22 3.24
N LYS A 114 -3.80 2.81 2.53
CA LYS A 114 -4.69 3.83 3.09
C LYS A 114 -5.50 3.36 4.30
N PRO A 115 -6.18 2.19 4.29
CA PRO A 115 -6.95 1.75 5.45
C PRO A 115 -6.09 1.54 6.70
N LEU A 116 -4.84 1.07 6.53
CA LEU A 116 -3.90 0.91 7.63
C LEU A 116 -3.54 2.27 8.26
N TYR A 117 -3.17 3.24 7.43
CA TYR A 117 -2.78 4.56 7.91
C TYR A 117 -3.97 5.38 8.44
N GLU A 118 -5.19 5.16 7.95
CA GLU A 118 -6.41 5.74 8.54
C GLU A 118 -6.61 5.30 10.00
N GLU A 119 -6.35 4.03 10.31
CA GLU A 119 -6.43 3.55 11.69
C GLU A 119 -5.31 4.09 12.58
N LEU A 120 -4.10 4.25 12.05
CA LEU A 120 -2.99 4.87 12.77
C LEU A 120 -3.23 6.36 13.01
N LYS A 121 -3.82 7.07 12.03
CA LYS A 121 -4.24 8.46 12.18
C LYS A 121 -5.25 8.60 13.32
N ALA A 122 -6.27 7.75 13.31
CA ALA A 122 -7.30 7.78 14.34
C ALA A 122 -6.73 7.46 15.73
N LEU A 123 -5.77 6.53 15.82
CA LEU A 123 -5.03 6.23 17.05
C LEU A 123 -4.21 7.44 17.54
N GLU A 124 -3.46 8.09 16.64
CA GLU A 124 -2.66 9.27 16.94
C GLU A 124 -3.51 10.40 17.54
N THR A 125 -4.66 10.69 16.93
CA THR A 125 -5.61 11.70 17.44
C THR A 125 -6.19 11.28 18.78
N GLN A 126 -6.62 10.02 18.93
CA GLN A 126 -7.26 9.51 20.16
C GLN A 126 -6.32 9.56 21.36
N LEU A 127 -5.04 9.26 21.15
CA LEU A 127 -4.03 9.25 22.22
C LEU A 127 -3.35 10.61 22.41
N ASN A 128 -3.55 11.56 21.50
CA ASN A 128 -2.90 12.88 21.50
C ASN A 128 -1.37 12.77 21.69
N LEU A 129 -0.74 11.79 21.01
CA LEU A 129 0.68 11.45 21.22
C LEU A 129 1.62 12.57 20.78
N ASN A 130 1.25 13.28 19.72
CA ASN A 130 2.06 14.32 19.12
C ASN A 130 1.16 15.44 18.56
N PRO A 131 1.29 16.70 19.03
CA PRO A 131 0.48 17.82 18.55
C PRO A 131 0.72 18.19 17.09
N GLN A 132 1.83 17.77 16.47
CA GLN A 132 2.07 17.95 15.04
C GLN A 132 1.29 16.97 14.16
N LEU A 133 0.67 15.94 14.73
CA LEU A 133 -0.08 14.90 14.01
C LEU A 133 0.64 14.39 12.74
N PRO A 134 1.88 13.89 12.84
CA PRO A 134 2.68 13.49 11.69
C PRO A 134 2.02 12.42 10.81
N ILE A 135 1.21 11.51 11.35
CA ILE A 135 0.52 10.52 10.52
C ILE A 135 -0.48 11.23 9.59
N GLU A 136 -1.25 12.18 10.10
CA GLU A 136 -2.17 12.99 9.29
C GLU A 136 -1.43 13.94 8.34
N ASN A 137 -0.54 14.76 8.88
CA ASN A 137 0.00 15.91 8.17
C ASN A 137 1.15 15.57 7.21
N ILE A 138 1.80 14.41 7.39
CA ILE A 138 2.91 13.96 6.56
C ILE A 138 2.50 12.69 5.82
N CYS A 139 2.25 11.59 6.53
CA CYS A 139 2.05 10.28 5.90
C CYS A 139 0.81 10.24 5.01
N MET A 140 -0.35 10.65 5.54
CA MET A 140 -1.61 10.67 4.78
C MET A 140 -1.59 11.69 3.64
N LYS A 141 -0.90 12.82 3.83
CA LYS A 141 -0.72 13.83 2.78
C LYS A 141 0.09 13.26 1.61
N ASN A 142 1.27 12.69 1.89
CA ASN A 142 2.13 12.08 0.88
C ASN A 142 1.42 10.90 0.19
N LEU A 143 0.70 10.07 0.95
CA LEU A 143 -0.09 8.98 0.38
C LEU A 143 -1.10 9.48 -0.66
N GLN A 144 -1.82 10.57 -0.34
CA GLN A 144 -2.80 11.15 -1.26
C GLN A 144 -2.15 11.77 -2.50
N GLU A 145 -0.98 12.39 -2.34
CA GLU A 145 -0.15 12.87 -3.46
C GLU A 145 0.28 11.69 -4.36
N ASN A 146 0.81 10.61 -3.77
CA ASN A 146 1.24 9.42 -4.49
C ASN A 146 0.10 8.76 -5.27
N ILE A 147 -1.10 8.65 -4.67
CA ILE A 147 -2.30 8.15 -5.37
C ILE A 147 -2.63 9.04 -6.57
N SER A 148 -2.49 10.37 -6.43
CA SER A 148 -2.83 11.32 -7.49
C SER A 148 -1.84 11.26 -8.64
N GLU A 149 -0.54 11.17 -8.34
CA GLU A 149 0.52 11.00 -9.34
C GLU A 149 0.38 9.68 -10.09
N TRP A 150 0.11 8.56 -9.41
CA TRP A 150 -0.14 7.29 -10.10
C TRP A 150 -1.40 7.31 -10.97
N LYS A 151 -2.48 7.97 -10.54
CA LYS A 151 -3.68 8.16 -11.38
C LYS A 151 -3.35 8.93 -12.64
N LYS A 152 -2.62 10.04 -12.52
CA LYS A 152 -2.15 10.83 -13.65
C LYS A 152 -1.28 10.01 -14.61
N LYS A 153 -0.29 9.27 -14.09
CA LYS A 153 0.58 8.40 -14.92
C LYS A 153 -0.21 7.30 -15.64
N ASN A 154 -1.20 6.72 -14.96
CA ASN A 154 -2.09 5.73 -15.55
C ASN A 154 -2.92 6.31 -16.70
N GLU A 155 -3.46 7.52 -16.53
CA GLU A 155 -4.21 8.22 -17.57
C GLU A 155 -3.33 8.59 -18.77
N GLU A 156 -2.15 9.18 -18.53
CA GLU A 156 -1.18 9.54 -19.56
C GLU A 156 -0.74 8.30 -20.37
N ARG A 157 -0.45 7.19 -19.68
CA ARG A 157 -0.06 5.94 -20.35
C ARG A 157 -1.20 5.38 -21.19
N ARG A 158 -2.43 5.37 -20.68
CA ARG A 158 -3.60 4.93 -21.44
C ARG A 158 -3.82 5.77 -22.69
N ALA A 159 -3.75 7.10 -22.57
CA ALA A 159 -3.89 8.01 -23.71
C ALA A 159 -2.80 7.78 -24.77
N SER A 160 -1.57 7.44 -24.36
CA SER A 160 -0.48 7.12 -25.30
C SER A 160 -0.66 5.81 -26.07
N LEU A 161 -1.49 4.90 -25.55
CA LEU A 161 -1.78 3.59 -26.16
C LEU A 161 -3.04 3.60 -27.03
N GLU A 162 -3.87 4.64 -26.94
CA GLU A 162 -5.00 4.81 -27.84
C GLU A 162 -4.46 5.19 -29.24
N PRO A 163 -4.83 4.44 -30.30
CA PRO A 163 -4.39 4.78 -31.64
C PRO A 163 -4.90 6.17 -32.01
N ALA A 164 -3.99 7.06 -32.44
CA ALA A 164 -4.34 8.34 -33.05
C ALA A 164 -5.42 8.07 -34.10
N GLY A 165 -6.57 8.73 -33.95
CA GLY A 165 -7.81 8.40 -34.65
C GLY A 165 -7.58 8.06 -36.12
N LEU A 166 -8.06 6.88 -36.52
CA LEU A 166 -8.35 6.61 -37.92
C LEU A 166 -9.36 7.67 -38.37
N GLU A 167 -8.88 8.73 -39.01
CA GLU A 167 -9.69 9.51 -39.93
C GLU A 167 -10.16 8.52 -41.00
N VAL A 168 -11.37 7.99 -40.82
CA VAL A 168 -12.11 7.30 -41.87
C VAL A 168 -12.47 8.40 -42.87
N GLY A 169 -11.53 8.67 -43.78
CA GLY A 169 -11.76 9.48 -44.96
C GLY A 169 -12.89 8.85 -45.76
N GLY A 170 -14.07 9.47 -45.69
CA GLY A 170 -15.18 9.14 -46.56
C GLY A 170 -14.78 9.38 -48.00
N ALA A 171 -14.76 8.30 -48.78
CA ALA A 171 -14.81 8.33 -50.24
C ALA A 171 -16.26 8.17 -50.69
#